data_AF-X1U1Q3-F1
#
_entry.id   AF-X1U1Q3-F1
#
_cell.length_a   1.000
_cell.length_b   1.000
_cell.length_c   1.000
_cell.angle_alpha   90.00
_cell.angle_beta   90.00
_cell.angle_gamma   90.00
#
_symmetry.space_group_name_H-M   'P 1'
#
loop_
_entity.id
_entity.type
_entity.pdbx_description
1 polymer ?
#
loop_
_entity_poly.entity_id
_entity_poly.type
_entity_poly.pdbx_seq_one_letter_code
_entity_poly.pdbx_strand_id
1 'polypeptide(L)'
;MDDPAAKETINIDMEPVGRRVRIEAGSTLLAAAQKAGVELIAICGGSGTCSSCLVRLVSGELSPPTLVETVALNREEIEAGYRLACQAVPLSNTRIYIPPDSLTTPQRLQIEGLEAEVALDPIIETVDLKIDPPNLNDLRADTTRVNDALVERGLEPAEIPLELLTRLSESLRARDWFVRLALRRGEIIACLERENSPLGLALDIGTTSLAAYLVDLAAGRTLARSGTMNPQIAYGEDVISRIHFAGSKDGRQKLQTTLIDA
;
A
#
# COMPACT_ATOMS: atom_id res chain seq x y z
N MET A 1 43.47 22.24 21.97
CA MET A 1 42.75 22.38 20.70
C MET A 1 43.24 21.24 19.85
N ASP A 2 42.59 20.08 19.94
CA ASP A 2 42.86 18.96 19.05
C ASP A 2 41.52 18.61 18.40
N ASP A 3 41.46 18.85 17.09
CA ASP A 3 40.31 18.58 16.23
C ASP A 3 40.31 17.08 15.88
N PRO A 4 39.29 16.28 16.27
CA PRO A 4 39.28 14.86 16.01
C PRO A 4 38.93 14.63 14.53
N ALA A 5 39.96 14.27 13.75
CA ALA A 5 39.93 13.65 12.42
C ALA A 5 38.56 13.58 11.73
N ALA A 6 38.35 14.42 10.72
CA ALA A 6 37.21 14.32 9.81
C ALA A 6 37.15 12.90 9.23
N LYS A 7 36.20 12.08 9.72
CA LYS A 7 36.00 10.71 9.26
C LYS A 7 35.60 10.73 7.80
N GLU A 8 36.36 10.02 6.97
CA GLU A 8 36.09 9.87 5.54
C GLU A 8 34.73 9.17 5.33
N THR A 9 33.89 9.73 4.46
CA THR A 9 32.54 9.21 4.21
C THR A 9 32.39 8.73 2.78
N ILE A 10 31.64 7.64 2.62
CA ILE A 10 31.43 6.97 1.34
C ILE A 10 29.93 6.93 1.02
N ASN A 11 29.57 7.24 -0.23
CA ASN A 11 28.20 7.14 -0.73
C ASN A 11 27.94 5.75 -1.31
N ILE A 12 26.81 5.15 -0.93
CA ILE A 12 26.34 3.86 -1.44
C ILE A 12 24.99 4.06 -2.14
N ASP A 13 24.89 3.56 -3.38
CA ASP A 13 23.69 3.57 -4.22
C ASP A 13 23.16 2.13 -4.35
N MET A 14 21.90 1.90 -3.99
CA MET A 14 21.31 0.56 -3.91
C MET A 14 20.19 0.39 -4.93
N GLU A 15 20.38 -0.49 -5.89
CA GLU A 15 19.43 -0.82 -6.96
C GLU A 15 18.84 -2.23 -6.74
N PRO A 16 17.58 -2.50 -7.12
CA PRO A 16 16.59 -1.58 -7.69
C PRO A 16 15.86 -0.73 -6.63
N VAL A 17 16.22 -0.86 -5.36
CA VAL A 17 15.52 -0.21 -4.22
C VAL A 17 15.51 1.33 -4.30
N GLY A 18 16.46 1.92 -5.05
CA GLY A 18 16.52 3.36 -5.30
C GLY A 18 16.95 4.17 -4.07
N ARG A 19 17.65 3.55 -3.11
CA ARG A 19 18.08 4.17 -1.86
C ARG A 19 19.55 4.55 -1.94
N ARG A 20 19.88 5.72 -1.37
CA ARG A 20 21.25 6.24 -1.26
C ARG A 20 21.56 6.61 0.17
N VAL A 21 22.74 6.23 0.64
CA VAL A 21 23.16 6.47 2.02
C VAL A 21 24.64 6.87 2.08
N ARG A 22 24.97 7.72 3.04
CA ARG A 22 26.37 8.03 3.41
C ARG A 22 26.76 7.24 4.64
N ILE A 23 27.87 6.50 4.55
CA ILE A 23 28.43 5.73 5.66
C ILE A 23 29.86 6.20 5.98
N GLU A 24 30.31 5.93 7.19
CA GLU A 24 31.70 6.11 7.58
C GLU A 24 32.55 5.02 6.93
N ALA A 25 33.76 5.36 6.46
CA ALA A 25 34.71 4.39 5.93
C ALA A 25 34.97 3.27 6.97
N GLY A 26 35.00 2.02 6.50
CA GLY A 26 35.11 0.83 7.36
C GLY A 26 33.78 0.18 7.75
N SER A 27 32.63 0.80 7.45
CA SER A 27 31.30 0.18 7.64
C SER A 27 31.01 -0.88 6.58
N THR A 28 30.27 -1.94 6.91
CA THR A 28 29.88 -2.97 5.93
C THR A 28 28.72 -2.54 5.05
N LEU A 29 28.51 -3.23 3.92
CA LEU A 29 27.34 -3.00 3.08
C LEU A 29 26.03 -3.35 3.80
N LEU A 30 26.03 -4.32 4.71
CA LEU A 30 24.88 -4.63 5.56
C LEU A 30 24.54 -3.46 6.49
N ALA A 31 25.54 -2.85 7.14
CA ALA A 31 25.33 -1.68 7.97
C ALA A 31 24.82 -0.49 7.13
N ALA A 32 25.31 -0.35 5.90
CA ALA A 32 24.81 0.66 4.96
C ALA A 32 23.33 0.42 4.62
N ALA A 33 22.95 -0.82 4.29
CA ALA A 33 21.56 -1.20 3.99
C ALA A 33 20.63 -0.90 5.17
N GLN A 34 21.01 -1.31 6.39
CA GLN A 34 20.26 -1.03 7.61
C GLN A 34 20.09 0.48 7.86
N LYS A 35 21.16 1.27 7.69
CA LYS A 35 21.11 2.73 7.81
C LYS A 35 20.22 3.39 6.74
N ALA A 36 20.11 2.77 5.57
CA ALA A 36 19.25 3.21 4.47
C ALA A 36 17.78 2.76 4.61
N GLY A 37 17.44 1.97 5.65
CA GLY A 37 16.12 1.36 5.81
C GLY A 37 15.84 0.23 4.80
N VAL A 38 16.90 -0.41 4.30
CA VAL A 38 16.82 -1.57 3.40
C VAL A 38 17.13 -2.83 4.20
N GLU A 39 16.14 -3.71 4.32
CA GLU A 39 16.26 -4.94 5.10
C GLU A 39 16.76 -6.11 4.23
N LEU A 40 18.02 -6.47 4.45
CA LEU A 40 18.60 -7.69 3.90
C LEU A 40 18.34 -8.87 4.83
N ILE A 41 18.13 -10.07 4.26
CA ILE A 41 18.07 -11.31 5.02
C ILE A 41 19.44 -11.56 5.65
N ALA A 42 19.56 -11.28 6.95
CA ALA A 42 20.79 -11.45 7.72
C ALA A 42 20.51 -12.26 8.99
N ILE A 43 20.06 -13.51 8.82
CA ILE A 43 19.69 -14.44 9.91
C ILE A 43 20.80 -14.54 10.97
N CYS A 44 22.06 -14.56 10.51
CA CYS A 44 23.24 -14.68 11.36
C CYS A 44 23.68 -13.37 12.06
N GLY A 45 22.93 -12.27 11.90
CA GLY A 45 23.28 -10.95 12.45
C GLY A 45 24.57 -10.35 11.89
N GLY A 46 25.04 -10.85 10.74
CA GLY A 46 26.28 -10.40 10.10
C GLY A 46 27.54 -11.20 10.45
N SER A 47 27.42 -12.29 11.21
CA SER A 47 28.55 -13.19 11.53
C SER A 47 29.07 -14.03 10.36
N GLY A 48 28.37 -14.03 9.21
CA GLY A 48 28.82 -14.67 7.98
C GLY A 48 28.45 -16.15 7.85
N THR A 49 27.57 -16.70 8.70
CA THR A 49 27.26 -18.14 8.72
C THR A 49 26.04 -18.56 7.89
N CYS A 50 25.18 -17.62 7.48
CA CYS A 50 23.90 -17.93 6.80
C CYS A 50 23.90 -17.74 5.27
N SER A 51 24.89 -17.02 4.72
CA SER A 51 25.02 -16.70 3.28
C SER A 51 23.82 -15.98 2.63
N SER A 52 22.84 -15.49 3.39
CA SER A 52 21.58 -14.96 2.84
C SER A 52 21.63 -13.47 2.44
N CYS A 53 22.64 -12.72 2.90
CA CYS A 53 22.75 -11.27 2.66
C CYS A 53 23.46 -10.93 1.35
N LEU A 54 23.13 -11.64 0.26
CA LEU A 54 23.83 -11.55 -1.01
C LEU A 54 23.59 -10.20 -1.69
N VAL A 55 24.64 -9.62 -2.26
CA VAL A 55 24.59 -8.40 -3.08
C VAL A 55 25.56 -8.53 -4.24
N ARG A 56 25.36 -7.75 -5.31
CA ARG A 56 26.27 -7.69 -6.45
C ARG A 56 26.86 -6.30 -6.62
N LEU A 57 28.18 -6.21 -6.76
CA LEU A 57 28.87 -4.98 -7.10
C LEU A 57 28.56 -4.58 -8.55
N VAL A 58 28.03 -3.38 -8.76
CA VAL A 58 27.79 -2.81 -10.10
C VAL A 58 28.91 -1.88 -10.50
N SER A 59 29.36 -1.02 -9.58
CA SER A 59 30.50 -0.12 -9.79
C SER A 59 31.10 0.33 -8.47
N GLY A 60 32.40 0.60 -8.44
CA GLY A 60 33.14 1.00 -7.23
C GLY A 60 34.11 -0.10 -6.80
N GLU A 61 34.66 0.04 -5.61
CA GLU A 61 35.67 -0.90 -5.06
C GLU A 61 35.25 -1.37 -3.68
N LEU A 62 35.39 -2.68 -3.45
CA LEU A 62 35.13 -3.33 -2.18
C LEU A 62 36.41 -3.97 -1.65
N SER A 63 36.43 -4.29 -0.36
CA SER A 63 37.46 -5.13 0.27
C SER A 63 37.63 -6.45 -0.48
N PRO A 64 38.82 -7.07 -0.45
CA PRO A 64 39.01 -8.43 -0.97
C PRO A 64 38.02 -9.43 -0.36
N PRO A 65 37.58 -10.46 -1.10
CA PRO A 65 36.70 -11.50 -0.57
C PRO A 65 37.30 -12.17 0.67
N THR A 66 36.49 -12.32 1.72
CA THR A 66 36.94 -13.03 2.93
C THR A 66 36.95 -14.55 2.71
N LEU A 67 37.58 -15.28 3.63
CA LEU A 67 37.53 -16.75 3.62
C LEU A 67 36.09 -17.27 3.72
N VAL A 68 35.23 -16.57 4.48
CA VAL A 68 33.81 -16.89 4.61
C VAL A 68 33.11 -16.76 3.25
N GLU A 69 33.36 -15.66 2.52
CA GLU A 69 32.78 -15.45 1.20
C GLU A 69 33.26 -16.51 0.20
N THR A 70 34.53 -16.91 0.26
CA THR A 70 35.12 -17.90 -0.66
C THR A 70 34.59 -19.32 -0.42
N VAL A 71 34.13 -19.62 0.80
CA VAL A 71 33.48 -20.89 1.14
C VAL A 71 31.99 -20.85 0.80
N ALA A 72 31.35 -19.70 0.99
CA ALA A 72 29.91 -19.52 0.78
C ALA A 72 29.53 -19.36 -0.70
N LEU A 73 30.40 -18.73 -1.50
CA LEU A 73 30.16 -18.41 -2.91
C LEU A 73 31.14 -19.17 -3.78
N ASN A 74 30.68 -19.61 -4.94
CA ASN A 74 31.54 -20.25 -5.92
C ASN A 74 32.39 -19.20 -6.66
N ARG A 75 33.37 -19.67 -7.42
CA ARG A 75 34.30 -18.80 -8.14
C ARG A 75 33.62 -17.93 -9.20
N GLU A 76 32.64 -18.47 -9.91
CA GLU A 76 31.91 -17.76 -10.96
C GLU A 76 31.07 -16.62 -10.36
N GLU A 77 30.46 -16.84 -9.20
CA GLU A 77 29.68 -15.82 -8.47
C GLU A 77 30.57 -14.66 -8.02
N ILE A 78 31.75 -14.96 -7.46
CA ILE A 78 32.72 -13.93 -7.04
C ILE A 78 33.23 -13.15 -8.25
N GLU A 79 33.57 -13.84 -9.35
CA GLU A 79 34.00 -13.19 -10.61
C GLU A 79 32.88 -12.35 -11.24
N ALA A 80 31.61 -12.74 -11.07
CA ALA A 80 30.43 -11.96 -11.45
C ALA A 80 30.10 -10.80 -10.49
N GLY A 81 30.91 -10.60 -9.44
CA GLY A 81 30.80 -9.48 -8.50
C GLY A 81 29.84 -9.71 -7.33
N TYR A 82 29.37 -10.94 -7.10
CA TYR A 82 28.54 -11.26 -5.94
C TYR A 82 29.37 -11.31 -4.65
N ARG A 83 28.81 -10.74 -3.58
CA ARG A 83 29.44 -10.55 -2.28
C ARG A 83 28.43 -10.73 -1.16
N LEU A 84 28.91 -11.08 0.04
CA LEU A 84 28.07 -11.08 1.24
C LEU A 84 28.08 -9.68 1.85
N ALA A 85 26.92 -9.02 1.94
CA ALA A 85 26.83 -7.64 2.41
C ALA A 85 27.38 -7.46 3.84
N CYS A 86 27.33 -8.51 4.67
CA CYS A 86 27.88 -8.47 6.02
C CYS A 86 29.42 -8.54 6.09
N GLN A 87 30.08 -9.00 5.04
CA GLN A 87 31.55 -9.16 4.99
C GLN A 87 32.22 -8.12 4.08
N ALA A 88 31.49 -7.61 3.09
CA ALA A 88 32.00 -6.63 2.16
C ALA A 88 32.03 -5.21 2.75
N VAL A 89 33.19 -4.57 2.67
CA VAL A 89 33.42 -3.17 3.09
C VAL A 89 33.73 -2.34 1.84
N PRO A 90 33.01 -1.24 1.56
CA PRO A 90 33.30 -0.36 0.45
C PRO A 90 34.54 0.50 0.72
N LEU A 91 35.41 0.60 -0.29
CA LEU A 91 36.63 1.40 -0.28
C LEU A 91 36.47 2.71 -1.06
N SER A 92 35.44 2.79 -1.92
CA SER A 92 35.08 3.97 -2.69
C SER A 92 33.56 4.11 -2.84
N ASN A 93 33.09 5.22 -3.41
CA ASN A 93 31.66 5.40 -3.71
C ASN A 93 31.18 4.24 -4.58
N THR A 94 30.19 3.50 -4.10
CA THR A 94 29.85 2.19 -4.64
C THR A 94 28.37 2.11 -4.99
N ARG A 95 28.08 1.48 -6.12
CA ARG A 95 26.73 1.06 -6.51
C ARG A 95 26.61 -0.45 -6.39
N ILE A 96 25.58 -0.89 -5.70
CA ILE A 96 25.26 -2.30 -5.53
C ILE A 96 23.87 -2.62 -6.06
N TYR A 97 23.75 -3.82 -6.62
CA TYR A 97 22.48 -4.44 -6.95
C TYR A 97 22.13 -5.43 -5.84
N ILE A 98 20.91 -5.35 -5.32
CA ILE A 98 20.38 -6.23 -4.30
C ILE A 98 19.42 -7.23 -4.98
N PRO A 99 19.78 -8.52 -5.05
CA PRO A 99 18.88 -9.55 -5.54
C PRO A 99 17.59 -9.60 -4.70
N PRO A 100 16.41 -9.81 -5.33
CA PRO A 100 15.14 -9.91 -4.60
C PRO A 100 15.16 -10.96 -3.48
N ASP A 101 15.82 -12.10 -3.70
CA ASP A 101 15.92 -13.19 -2.71
C ASP A 101 16.77 -12.83 -1.48
N SER A 102 17.51 -11.72 -1.54
CA SER A 102 18.34 -11.22 -0.43
C SER A 102 17.63 -10.16 0.41
N LEU A 103 16.45 -9.71 -0.01
CA LEU A 103 15.58 -8.85 0.78
C LEU A 103 14.69 -9.72 1.66
N THR A 104 14.43 -9.27 2.90
CA THR A 104 13.44 -9.92 3.78
C THR A 104 12.04 -9.99 3.14
N THR A 105 11.82 -9.18 2.10
CA THR A 105 10.63 -9.15 1.28
C THR A 105 10.96 -9.55 -0.17
N PRO A 106 10.60 -10.75 -0.64
CA PRO A 106 10.26 -10.89 -2.05
C PRO A 106 9.00 -10.05 -2.29
N GLN A 107 9.03 -9.13 -3.27
CA GLN A 107 7.82 -8.53 -3.83
C GLN A 107 6.95 -9.65 -4.44
N ARG A 108 6.19 -10.33 -3.60
CA ARG A 108 5.12 -11.28 -3.96
C ARG A 108 4.33 -11.59 -2.70
N LEU A 109 3.56 -10.60 -2.25
CA LEU A 109 2.39 -10.92 -1.45
C LEU A 109 1.51 -11.84 -2.30
N GLN A 110 1.04 -12.93 -1.71
CA GLN A 110 0.15 -13.88 -2.35
C GLN A 110 -1.25 -13.25 -2.44
N ILE A 111 -1.39 -12.24 -3.30
CA ILE A 111 -2.64 -11.53 -3.60
C ILE A 111 -3.43 -12.27 -4.70
N GLU A 112 -2.94 -13.42 -5.16
CA GLU A 112 -3.61 -14.32 -6.09
C GLU A 112 -4.51 -15.28 -5.30
N GLY A 113 -5.79 -14.90 -5.16
CA GLY A 113 -6.86 -15.80 -4.74
C GLY A 113 -7.53 -16.48 -5.94
N LEU A 114 -8.25 -17.58 -5.70
CA LEU A 114 -9.12 -18.21 -6.70
C LEU A 114 -10.25 -17.25 -7.06
N GLU A 115 -10.33 -16.85 -8.33
CA GLU A 115 -11.47 -16.10 -8.85
C GLU A 115 -12.66 -17.06 -8.98
N ALA A 116 -13.66 -16.89 -8.13
CA ALA A 116 -14.92 -17.61 -8.20
C ALA A 116 -16.01 -16.66 -8.73
N GLU A 117 -16.87 -17.16 -9.61
CA GLU A 117 -18.09 -16.46 -9.97
C GLU A 117 -19.04 -16.48 -8.76
N VAL A 118 -19.23 -15.31 -8.14
CA VAL A 118 -20.14 -15.12 -7.01
C VAL A 118 -21.33 -14.29 -7.50
N ALA A 119 -22.54 -14.65 -7.06
CA ALA A 119 -23.72 -13.82 -7.28
C ALA A 119 -23.52 -12.46 -6.60
N LEU A 120 -23.69 -11.38 -7.36
CA LEU A 120 -23.45 -10.03 -6.86
C LEU A 120 -24.61 -9.57 -5.96
N ASP A 121 -24.26 -9.27 -4.72
CA ASP A 121 -25.13 -8.66 -3.72
C ASP A 121 -24.39 -7.47 -3.07
N PRO A 122 -24.15 -6.38 -3.82
CA PRO A 122 -23.39 -5.25 -3.32
C PRO A 122 -24.21 -4.45 -2.30
N ILE A 123 -23.56 -4.01 -1.21
CA ILE A 123 -24.20 -3.17 -0.17
C ILE A 123 -24.69 -1.83 -0.75
N ILE A 124 -24.03 -1.36 -1.82
CA ILE A 124 -24.38 -0.14 -2.54
C ILE A 124 -24.93 -0.53 -3.91
N GLU A 125 -26.15 -0.12 -4.19
CA GLU A 125 -26.79 -0.27 -5.49
C GLU A 125 -26.89 1.10 -6.17
N THR A 126 -26.86 1.12 -7.51
CA THR A 126 -27.06 2.37 -8.26
C THR A 126 -28.27 2.29 -9.16
N VAL A 127 -29.11 3.33 -9.14
CA VAL A 127 -30.29 3.44 -9.99
C VAL A 127 -30.27 4.73 -10.79
N ASP A 128 -30.48 4.60 -12.11
CA ASP A 128 -30.64 5.73 -13.02
C ASP A 128 -32.11 6.10 -13.13
N LEU A 129 -32.47 7.31 -12.71
CA LEU A 129 -33.81 7.85 -12.77
C LEU A 129 -33.90 8.99 -13.76
N LYS A 130 -35.00 9.00 -14.51
CA LYS A 130 -35.47 10.16 -15.26
C LYS A 130 -36.75 10.63 -14.58
N ILE A 131 -36.73 11.88 -14.12
CA ILE A 131 -37.79 12.46 -13.30
C ILE A 131 -38.50 13.54 -14.12
N ASP A 132 -39.81 13.65 -13.98
CA ASP A 132 -40.55 14.72 -14.66
C ASP A 132 -40.34 16.08 -13.97
N PRO A 133 -39.99 17.13 -14.73
CA PRO A 133 -39.81 18.47 -14.19
C PRO A 133 -41.13 19.03 -13.62
N PRO A 134 -41.06 19.90 -12.59
CA PRO A 134 -42.21 20.55 -12.00
C PRO A 134 -42.88 21.46 -13.03
N ASN A 135 -44.20 21.50 -12.97
CA ASN A 135 -45.03 22.35 -13.83
C ASN A 135 -46.26 22.80 -13.05
N LEU A 136 -47.10 23.64 -13.66
CA LEU A 136 -48.28 24.21 -12.99
C LEU A 136 -49.29 23.17 -12.52
N ASN A 137 -49.30 21.97 -13.10
CA ASN A 137 -50.21 20.88 -12.75
C ASN A 137 -49.58 19.85 -11.78
N ASP A 138 -48.28 19.96 -11.52
CA ASP A 138 -47.56 19.08 -10.60
C ASP A 138 -46.55 19.89 -9.79
N LEU A 139 -46.94 20.21 -8.55
CA LEU A 139 -46.19 21.04 -7.60
C LEU A 139 -45.50 20.21 -6.50
N ARG A 140 -45.38 18.88 -6.67
CA ARG A 140 -44.72 18.02 -5.69
C ARG A 140 -43.26 18.45 -5.46
N ALA A 141 -42.83 18.29 -4.21
CA ALA A 141 -41.45 18.53 -3.81
C ALA A 141 -40.49 17.57 -4.53
N ASP A 142 -39.25 18.00 -4.73
CA ASP A 142 -38.22 17.20 -5.41
C ASP A 142 -37.97 15.86 -4.71
N THR A 143 -38.06 15.82 -3.38
CA THR A 143 -37.93 14.59 -2.58
C THR A 143 -39.05 13.59 -2.90
N THR A 144 -40.28 14.06 -2.99
CA THR A 144 -41.44 13.25 -3.38
C THR A 144 -41.29 12.74 -4.81
N ARG A 145 -40.84 13.58 -5.74
CA ARG A 145 -40.59 13.17 -7.14
C ARG A 145 -39.54 12.06 -7.24
N VAL A 146 -38.45 12.18 -6.47
CA VAL A 146 -37.39 11.15 -6.44
C VAL A 146 -37.94 9.83 -5.90
N ASN A 147 -38.66 9.85 -4.78
CA ASN A 147 -39.22 8.63 -4.19
C ASN A 147 -40.31 8.00 -5.07
N ASP A 148 -41.17 8.81 -5.69
CA ASP A 148 -42.17 8.29 -6.63
C ASP A 148 -41.49 7.63 -7.85
N ALA A 149 -40.40 8.23 -8.37
CA ALA A 149 -39.62 7.64 -9.45
C ALA A 149 -38.86 6.36 -9.04
N LEU A 150 -38.47 6.21 -7.77
CA LEU A 150 -37.95 4.94 -7.24
C LEU A 150 -39.03 3.86 -7.23
N VAL A 151 -40.24 4.20 -6.76
CA VAL A 151 -41.39 3.29 -6.74
C VAL A 151 -41.80 2.84 -8.14
N GLU A 152 -41.79 3.75 -9.12
CA GLU A 152 -42.03 3.40 -10.53
C GLU A 152 -41.01 2.40 -11.10
N ARG A 153 -39.79 2.35 -10.52
CA ARG A 153 -38.76 1.34 -10.85
C ARG A 153 -38.88 0.05 -10.04
N GLY A 154 -39.90 -0.07 -9.18
CA GLY A 154 -40.11 -1.22 -8.32
C GLY A 154 -39.23 -1.24 -7.07
N LEU A 155 -38.67 -0.10 -6.68
CA LEU A 155 -37.88 0.07 -5.46
C LEU A 155 -38.72 0.70 -4.35
N GLU A 156 -38.36 0.42 -3.10
CA GLU A 156 -38.97 1.10 -1.95
C GLU A 156 -38.53 2.57 -1.88
N PRO A 157 -39.37 3.48 -1.34
CA PRO A 157 -38.95 4.84 -1.03
C PRO A 157 -37.72 4.86 -0.14
N ALA A 158 -36.81 5.80 -0.40
CA ALA A 158 -35.56 5.90 0.33
C ALA A 158 -35.49 7.18 1.18
N GLU A 159 -34.81 7.08 2.31
CA GLU A 159 -34.46 8.23 3.15
C GLU A 159 -33.40 9.07 2.45
N ILE A 160 -33.56 10.40 2.52
CA ILE A 160 -32.62 11.36 1.93
C ILE A 160 -31.97 12.14 3.07
N PRO A 161 -30.67 11.92 3.35
CA PRO A 161 -29.94 12.63 4.38
C PRO A 161 -29.92 14.14 4.14
N LEU A 162 -29.89 14.91 5.23
CA LEU A 162 -29.92 16.37 5.18
C LEU A 162 -28.82 16.95 4.27
N GLU A 163 -27.62 16.36 4.29
CA GLU A 163 -26.52 16.80 3.43
C GLU A 163 -26.88 16.74 1.95
N LEU A 164 -27.54 15.67 1.49
CA LEU A 164 -28.01 15.56 0.12
C LEU A 164 -29.22 16.45 -0.15
N LEU A 165 -30.15 16.57 0.80
CA LEU A 165 -31.33 17.44 0.65
C LEU A 165 -30.93 18.88 0.30
N THR A 166 -29.84 19.40 0.88
CA THR A 166 -29.38 20.78 0.60
C THR A 166 -28.93 21.00 -0.85
N ARG A 167 -28.60 19.94 -1.59
CA ARG A 167 -28.04 20.03 -2.97
C ARG A 167 -28.90 19.32 -4.02
N LEU A 168 -29.88 18.52 -3.58
CA LEU A 168 -30.70 17.68 -4.45
C LEU A 168 -31.42 18.50 -5.52
N SER A 169 -32.10 19.58 -5.12
CA SER A 169 -32.88 20.41 -6.05
C SER A 169 -32.06 21.03 -7.17
N GLU A 170 -30.88 21.55 -6.83
CA GLU A 170 -29.96 22.13 -7.81
C GLU A 170 -29.38 21.05 -8.72
N SER A 171 -29.00 19.90 -8.15
CA SER A 171 -28.44 18.77 -8.89
C SER A 171 -29.41 18.21 -9.94
N LEU A 172 -30.69 18.03 -9.58
CA LEU A 172 -31.73 17.56 -10.50
C LEU A 172 -31.92 18.52 -11.68
N ARG A 173 -31.99 19.83 -11.41
CA ARG A 173 -32.18 20.85 -12.45
C ARG A 173 -30.97 20.99 -13.36
N ALA A 174 -29.76 20.95 -12.80
CA ALA A 174 -28.51 21.06 -13.56
C ALA A 174 -28.30 19.89 -14.54
N ARG A 175 -28.96 18.75 -14.28
CA ARG A 175 -28.82 17.51 -15.05
C ARG A 175 -30.06 17.17 -15.87
N ASP A 176 -30.88 18.16 -16.18
CA ASP A 176 -32.12 18.00 -16.96
C ASP A 176 -33.01 16.87 -16.42
N TRP A 177 -33.14 16.81 -15.09
CA TRP A 177 -33.93 15.83 -14.34
C TRP A 177 -33.53 14.37 -14.56
N PHE A 178 -32.31 14.14 -15.01
CA PHE A 178 -31.66 12.83 -15.01
C PHE A 178 -30.69 12.73 -13.83
N VAL A 179 -30.78 11.65 -13.06
CA VAL A 179 -29.89 11.44 -11.91
C VAL A 179 -29.57 9.97 -11.71
N ARG A 180 -28.30 9.67 -11.42
CA ARG A 180 -27.88 8.37 -10.87
C ARG A 180 -27.84 8.48 -9.36
N LEU A 181 -28.56 7.63 -8.66
CA LEU A 181 -28.58 7.59 -7.20
C LEU A 181 -27.81 6.37 -6.71
N ALA A 182 -27.00 6.55 -5.67
CA ALA A 182 -26.42 5.45 -4.91
C ALA A 182 -27.29 5.18 -3.68
N LEU A 183 -27.75 3.94 -3.55
CA LEU A 183 -28.64 3.46 -2.50
C LEU A 183 -27.90 2.52 -1.56
N ARG A 184 -28.14 2.67 -0.25
CA ARG A 184 -27.62 1.77 0.78
C ARG A 184 -28.72 1.49 1.80
N ARG A 185 -29.24 0.26 1.83
CA ARG A 185 -30.23 -0.19 2.84
C ARG A 185 -31.41 0.80 3.03
N GLY A 186 -32.00 1.28 1.94
CA GLY A 186 -33.13 2.22 1.98
C GLY A 186 -32.74 3.69 2.19
N GLU A 187 -31.47 4.04 2.12
CA GLU A 187 -30.97 5.42 2.20
C GLU A 187 -30.33 5.82 0.86
N ILE A 188 -30.62 7.02 0.36
CA ILE A 188 -29.86 7.65 -0.73
C ILE A 188 -28.59 8.23 -0.13
N ILE A 189 -27.43 7.73 -0.53
CA ILE A 189 -26.14 8.19 0.03
C ILE A 189 -25.37 9.13 -0.90
N ALA A 190 -25.68 9.14 -2.21
CA ALA A 190 -25.06 10.06 -3.16
C ALA A 190 -25.88 10.24 -4.45
N CYS A 191 -25.68 11.38 -5.11
CA CYS A 191 -26.11 11.65 -6.50
C CYS A 191 -24.89 11.61 -7.42
N LEU A 192 -24.72 10.53 -8.16
CA LEU A 192 -23.56 10.27 -9.02
C LEU A 192 -23.71 10.89 -10.42
N GLU A 193 -22.60 11.01 -11.13
CA GLU A 193 -22.57 11.27 -12.58
C GLU A 193 -22.80 9.97 -13.35
N ARG A 194 -23.27 10.09 -14.59
CA ARG A 194 -23.73 8.96 -15.41
C ARG A 194 -22.59 8.02 -15.80
N GLU A 195 -21.39 8.57 -15.96
CA GLU A 195 -20.19 7.87 -16.40
C GLU A 195 -19.50 7.13 -15.25
N ASN A 196 -19.86 7.44 -14.00
CA ASN A 196 -19.21 6.87 -12.83
C ASN A 196 -19.86 5.53 -12.46
N SER A 197 -19.10 4.45 -12.61
CA SER A 197 -19.45 3.14 -12.06
C SER A 197 -19.10 3.09 -10.56
N PRO A 198 -19.95 2.49 -9.72
CA PRO A 198 -19.65 2.34 -8.31
C PRO A 198 -18.45 1.39 -8.14
N LEU A 199 -17.44 1.86 -7.40
CA LEU A 199 -16.26 1.06 -7.06
C LEU A 199 -16.29 0.72 -5.56
N GLY A 200 -15.78 -0.46 -5.23
CA GLY A 200 -15.55 -0.92 -3.87
C GLY A 200 -14.06 -1.06 -3.60
N LEU A 201 -13.67 -0.81 -2.34
CA LEU A 201 -12.32 -1.10 -1.86
C LEU A 201 -12.43 -2.16 -0.77
N ALA A 202 -11.91 -3.36 -1.04
CA ALA A 202 -11.78 -4.40 -0.04
C ALA A 202 -10.37 -4.34 0.55
N LEU A 203 -10.27 -4.29 1.88
CA LEU A 203 -9.01 -4.23 2.62
C LEU A 203 -8.90 -5.45 3.53
N ASP A 204 -7.82 -6.21 3.38
CA ASP A 204 -7.41 -7.26 4.31
C ASP A 204 -6.24 -6.75 5.14
N ILE A 205 -6.47 -6.60 6.45
CA ILE A 205 -5.52 -6.03 7.40
C ILE A 205 -5.05 -7.14 8.32
N GLY A 206 -4.04 -7.87 7.86
CA GLY A 206 -3.35 -8.89 8.64
C GLY A 206 -2.31 -8.28 9.59
N THR A 207 -1.80 -9.10 10.53
CA THR A 207 -0.72 -8.69 11.43
C THR A 207 0.58 -8.41 10.68
N THR A 208 0.87 -9.20 9.65
CA THR A 208 2.12 -9.14 8.87
C THR A 208 1.93 -8.46 7.52
N SER A 209 0.73 -8.55 6.95
CA SER A 209 0.46 -8.15 5.56
C SER A 209 -0.80 -7.31 5.46
N LEU A 210 -0.79 -6.35 4.55
CA LEU A 210 -1.95 -5.59 4.10
C LEU A 210 -2.20 -5.92 2.64
N ALA A 211 -3.46 -6.14 2.27
CA ALA A 211 -3.87 -6.27 0.88
C ALA A 211 -5.09 -5.37 0.61
N ALA A 212 -5.09 -4.75 -0.56
CA ALA A 212 -6.15 -3.88 -1.04
C ALA A 212 -6.60 -4.34 -2.43
N TYR A 213 -7.91 -4.42 -2.61
CA TYR A 213 -8.53 -4.83 -3.87
C TYR A 213 -9.54 -3.76 -4.28
N LEU A 214 -9.33 -3.18 -5.45
CA LEU A 214 -10.30 -2.31 -6.08
C LEU A 214 -11.26 -3.17 -6.90
N VAL A 215 -12.55 -3.06 -6.64
CA VAL A 215 -13.59 -3.91 -7.23
C VAL A 215 -14.62 -3.04 -7.95
N ASP A 216 -15.01 -3.44 -9.15
CA ASP A 216 -16.17 -2.89 -9.84
C ASP A 216 -17.44 -3.52 -9.23
N LEU A 217 -18.27 -2.71 -8.56
CA LEU A 217 -19.46 -3.23 -7.88
C LEU A 217 -20.59 -3.61 -8.84
N ALA A 218 -20.59 -3.09 -10.06
CA ALA A 218 -21.58 -3.44 -11.08
C ALA A 218 -21.24 -4.76 -11.77
N ALA A 219 -19.96 -4.98 -12.06
CA ALA A 219 -19.49 -6.16 -12.78
C ALA A 219 -18.96 -7.28 -11.86
N GLY A 220 -18.67 -6.98 -10.58
CA GLY A 220 -18.09 -7.93 -9.63
C GLY A 220 -16.61 -8.22 -9.83
N ARG A 221 -15.94 -7.50 -10.75
CA ARG A 221 -14.56 -7.79 -11.16
C ARG A 221 -13.56 -7.01 -10.33
N THR A 222 -12.46 -7.64 -9.95
CA THR A 222 -11.30 -6.94 -9.37
C THR A 222 -10.58 -6.15 -10.47
N LEU A 223 -10.56 -4.83 -10.34
CA LEU A 223 -9.90 -3.91 -11.28
C LEU A 223 -8.41 -3.76 -10.99
N ALA A 224 -8.04 -3.73 -9.71
CA ALA A 224 -6.67 -3.59 -9.27
C ALA A 224 -6.47 -4.30 -7.93
N ARG A 225 -5.23 -4.74 -7.69
CA ARG A 225 -4.83 -5.34 -6.43
C ARG A 225 -3.46 -4.81 -6.03
N SER A 226 -3.28 -4.51 -4.75
CA SER A 226 -2.02 -4.03 -4.17
C SER A 226 -1.84 -4.65 -2.80
N GLY A 227 -0.60 -4.77 -2.35
CA GLY A 227 -0.32 -5.21 -1.01
C GLY A 227 1.04 -4.72 -0.53
N THR A 228 1.17 -4.62 0.77
CA THR A 228 2.42 -4.25 1.44
C THR A 228 2.56 -5.02 2.77
N MET A 229 3.74 -5.00 3.37
CA MET A 229 3.88 -5.46 4.75
C MET A 229 3.16 -4.50 5.68
N ASN A 230 2.56 -5.02 6.75
CA ASN A 230 1.92 -4.18 7.75
C ASN A 230 3.01 -3.34 8.47
N PRO A 231 3.02 -2.01 8.29
CA PRO A 231 4.08 -1.16 8.83
C PRO A 231 4.04 -1.09 10.37
N GLN A 232 2.96 -1.57 11.00
CA GLN A 232 2.87 -1.68 12.46
C GLN A 232 3.83 -2.72 13.06
N ILE A 233 4.49 -3.55 12.24
CA ILE A 233 5.55 -4.47 12.69
C ILE A 233 6.66 -3.72 13.43
N ALA A 234 6.97 -2.48 13.02
CA ALA A 234 7.96 -1.62 13.68
C ALA A 234 7.64 -1.30 15.16
N TYR A 235 6.38 -1.50 15.58
CA TYR A 235 5.89 -1.23 16.94
C TYR A 235 5.49 -2.50 17.69
N GLY A 236 5.64 -3.67 17.08
CA GLY A 236 5.32 -4.97 17.65
C GLY A 236 5.15 -6.05 16.58
N GLU A 237 5.83 -7.18 16.76
CA GLU A 237 5.78 -8.32 15.83
C GLU A 237 4.45 -9.07 15.88
N ASP A 238 3.70 -8.94 16.99
CA ASP A 238 2.41 -9.58 17.21
C ASP A 238 1.34 -8.61 17.75
N VAL A 239 0.11 -9.11 17.90
CA VAL A 239 -1.02 -8.31 18.38
C VAL A 239 -0.83 -7.85 19.84
N ILE A 240 -0.26 -8.69 20.70
CA ILE A 240 -0.14 -8.40 22.15
C ILE A 240 0.86 -7.27 22.39
N SER A 241 2.01 -7.34 21.72
CA SER A 241 3.04 -6.29 21.75
C SER A 241 2.50 -4.97 21.20
N ARG A 242 1.67 -4.98 20.15
CA ARG A 242 0.98 -3.77 19.65
C ARG A 242 -0.06 -3.23 20.61
N ILE A 243 -0.83 -4.08 21.29
CA ILE A 243 -1.78 -3.65 22.34
C ILE A 243 -1.03 -2.95 23.48
N HIS A 244 0.11 -3.52 23.90
CA HIS A 244 0.95 -2.90 24.92
C HIS A 244 1.50 -1.55 24.44
N PHE A 245 2.02 -1.47 23.21
CA PHE A 245 2.48 -0.21 22.61
C PHE A 245 1.36 0.83 22.51
N ALA A 246 0.14 0.42 22.17
CA ALA A 246 -1.03 1.31 22.09
C ALA A 246 -1.39 1.95 23.44
N GLY A 247 -1.02 1.32 24.55
CA GLY A 247 -1.17 1.85 25.91
C GLY A 247 -0.16 2.93 26.28
N SER A 248 0.90 3.12 25.48
CA SER A 248 1.85 4.21 25.67
C SER A 248 1.29 5.56 25.24
N LYS A 249 1.97 6.65 25.63
CA LYS A 249 1.60 8.01 25.21
C LYS A 249 1.63 8.11 23.67
N ASP A 250 0.48 8.45 23.10
CA ASP A 250 0.24 8.57 21.65
C ASP A 250 0.36 7.26 20.84
N GLY A 251 0.54 6.11 21.49
CA GLY A 251 0.77 4.82 20.82
C GLY A 251 -0.37 4.42 19.88
N ARG A 252 -1.62 4.61 20.30
CA ARG A 252 -2.81 4.34 19.48
C ARG A 252 -2.82 5.16 18.19
N GLN A 253 -2.56 6.46 18.29
CA GLN A 253 -2.59 7.36 17.14
C GLN A 253 -1.46 7.00 16.17
N LYS A 254 -0.26 6.70 16.67
CA LYS A 254 0.87 6.24 15.85
C LYS A 254 0.54 4.98 15.06
N LEU A 255 -0.03 3.96 15.72
CA LEU A 255 -0.42 2.72 15.04
C LEU A 255 -1.48 2.98 13.95
N GLN A 256 -2.45 3.85 14.21
CA GLN A 256 -3.49 4.19 13.24
C GLN A 256 -2.93 4.96 12.03
N THR A 257 -2.17 6.04 12.27
CA THR A 257 -1.58 6.85 11.20
C THR A 257 -0.66 6.02 10.32
N THR A 258 0.19 5.19 10.92
CA THR A 258 1.11 4.31 10.18
C THR A 258 0.38 3.35 9.25
N LEU A 259 -0.83 2.90 9.63
CA LEU A 259 -1.65 2.04 8.80
C LEU A 259 -2.36 2.79 7.66
N ILE A 260 -2.80 4.03 7.91
CA ILE A 260 -3.51 4.86 6.93
C ILE A 260 -2.57 5.39 5.84
N ASP A 261 -1.31 5.66 6.18
CA ASP A 261 -0.31 6.22 5.25
C ASP A 261 0.31 5.17 4.29
N ALA A 262 0.00 3.89 4.48
CA ALA A 262 0.57 2.76 3.73
C ALA A 262 -0.27 2.38 2.51
#